data_AF-A0AAQ3A0Z7-F1
#
_entry.id   AF-A0AAQ3A0Z7-F1
#
_cell.length_a   1.000
_cell.length_b   1.000
_cell.length_c   1.000
_cell.angle_alpha   90.00
_cell.angle_beta   90.00
_cell.angle_gamma   90.00
#
_symmetry.space_group_name_H-M   'P 1'
#
loop_
_entity.id
_entity.type
_entity.pdbx_description
1 polymer ?
#
loop_
_entity_poly.entity_id
_entity_poly.type
_entity_poly.pdbx_seq_one_letter_code
_entity_poly.pdbx_strand_id
1 'polypeptide(L)'
;MIRKAYDTDLNDQEWAKIEPYFSKHRTYKWPKRVLVNETLYVTKTGCQWRMLPHDFPLYLTVWSFFRRSMTTGWFQVNGRWYYAYSSGALAVNTTVDGYSVNYNGEWVR
;
A
#
# COMPACT_ATOMS: atom_id res chain seq x y z
N MET A 1 -8.58 12.38 -18.28
CA MET A 1 -8.99 13.53 -17.45
C MET A 1 -7.73 14.20 -16.95
N ILE A 2 -7.57 15.49 -17.21
CA ILE A 2 -6.42 16.27 -16.73
C ILE A 2 -6.82 16.84 -15.37
N ARG A 3 -6.57 16.10 -14.28
CA ARG A 3 -6.65 16.68 -12.94
C ARG A 3 -5.33 17.37 -12.63
N LYS A 4 -5.37 18.42 -11.81
CA LYS A 4 -4.14 19.03 -11.31
C LYS A 4 -3.40 17.99 -10.47
N ALA A 5 -2.09 17.86 -10.68
CA ALA A 5 -1.27 16.97 -9.87
C ALA A 5 -1.18 17.51 -8.43
N TYR A 6 -1.18 16.60 -7.46
CA TYR A 6 -0.88 16.93 -6.07
C TYR A 6 0.61 16.68 -5.80
N ASP A 7 1.20 17.35 -4.81
CA ASP A 7 2.61 17.13 -4.41
C ASP A 7 2.87 15.71 -3.89
N THR A 8 1.82 14.96 -3.58
CA THR A 8 1.89 13.55 -3.19
C THR A 8 2.03 12.60 -4.37
N ASP A 9 1.70 13.04 -5.59
CA ASP A 9 1.70 12.23 -6.80
C ASP A 9 3.12 11.85 -7.21
N LEU A 10 3.27 10.62 -7.69
CA LEU A 10 4.56 10.12 -8.18
C LEU A 10 4.88 10.74 -9.53
N ASN A 11 6.15 11.11 -9.72
CA ASN A 11 6.68 11.38 -11.05
C ASN A 11 6.91 10.07 -11.83
N ASP A 12 7.28 10.19 -13.11
CA ASP A 12 7.42 9.03 -14.01
C ASP A 12 8.53 8.08 -13.56
N GLN A 13 9.64 8.60 -13.03
CA GLN A 13 10.77 7.79 -12.57
C GLN A 13 10.44 7.02 -11.30
N GLU A 14 9.70 7.65 -10.37
CA GLU A 14 9.22 6.98 -9.16
C GLU A 14 8.17 5.92 -9.50
N TRP A 15 7.25 6.23 -10.41
CA TRP A 15 6.26 5.27 -10.89
C TRP A 15 6.93 4.04 -11.53
N ALA A 16 7.91 4.24 -12.40
CA ALA A 16 8.61 3.16 -13.08
C ALA A 16 9.26 2.15 -12.11
N LYS A 17 9.70 2.59 -10.93
CA LYS A 17 10.27 1.71 -9.90
C LYS A 17 9.24 0.78 -9.27
N ILE A 18 7.99 1.23 -9.12
CA ILE A 18 6.96 0.49 -8.39
C ILE A 18 5.93 -0.19 -9.29
N GLU A 19 5.75 0.28 -10.52
CA GLU A 19 4.80 -0.25 -11.50
C GLU A 19 4.85 -1.79 -11.64
N PRO A 20 6.04 -2.44 -11.68
CA PRO A 20 6.13 -3.89 -11.85
C PRO A 20 5.44 -4.68 -10.73
N TYR A 21 5.36 -4.14 -9.51
CA TYR A 21 4.70 -4.82 -8.38
C TYR A 21 3.19 -4.93 -8.56
N PHE A 22 2.59 -4.09 -9.40
CA PHE A 22 1.17 -4.13 -9.69
C PHE A 22 0.81 -5.01 -10.90
N SER A 23 1.77 -5.73 -11.48
CA SER A 23 1.55 -6.61 -12.63
C SER A 23 0.47 -7.67 -12.39
N LYS A 24 0.46 -8.28 -11.20
CA LYS A 24 -0.51 -9.32 -10.80
C LYS A 24 -1.89 -8.77 -10.39
N HIS A 25 -2.05 -7.45 -10.29
CA HIS A 25 -3.34 -6.87 -9.96
C HIS A 25 -4.30 -6.97 -11.14
N ARG A 26 -5.57 -7.32 -10.84
CA ARG A 26 -6.68 -7.27 -11.79
C ARG A 26 -6.75 -5.92 -12.51
N THR A 27 -7.40 -5.92 -13.67
CA THR A 27 -7.72 -4.69 -14.39
C THR A 27 -8.75 -3.88 -13.59
N TYR A 28 -8.48 -2.58 -13.45
CA TYR A 28 -9.41 -1.61 -12.88
C TYR A 28 -9.89 -0.68 -13.99
N LYS A 29 -11.05 -0.03 -13.78
CA LYS A 29 -11.51 1.07 -14.64
C LYS A 29 -10.47 2.21 -14.71
N TRP A 30 -9.72 2.40 -13.63
CA TRP A 30 -8.73 3.45 -13.48
C TRP A 30 -7.30 2.91 -13.64
N PRO A 31 -6.37 3.69 -14.22
CA PRO A 31 -4.96 3.32 -14.25
C PRO A 31 -4.41 3.06 -12.84
N LYS A 32 -3.50 2.09 -12.71
CA LYS A 32 -2.89 1.73 -11.41
C LYS A 32 -2.17 2.92 -10.78
N ARG A 33 -1.45 3.73 -11.58
CA ARG A 33 -0.79 4.96 -11.11
C ARG A 33 -1.74 5.94 -10.45
N VAL A 34 -2.94 6.09 -11.02
CA VAL A 34 -3.98 6.99 -10.50
C VAL A 34 -4.41 6.52 -9.11
N LEU A 35 -4.73 5.23 -8.97
CA LEU A 35 -5.11 4.63 -7.69
C LEU A 35 -3.98 4.66 -6.64
N VAL A 36 -2.72 4.52 -7.07
CA VAL A 36 -1.56 4.64 -6.18
C VAL A 36 -1.37 6.08 -5.71
N ASN A 37 -1.41 7.05 -6.61
CA ASN A 37 -1.32 8.46 -6.27
C ASN A 37 -2.39 8.89 -5.25
N GLU A 38 -3.61 8.39 -5.38
CA GLU A 38 -4.70 8.68 -4.45
C GLU A 38 -4.53 8.00 -3.11
N THR A 39 -4.01 6.77 -3.12
CA THR A 39 -3.60 6.09 -1.89
C THR A 39 -2.51 6.87 -1.18
N LEU A 40 -1.51 7.38 -1.92
CA LEU A 40 -0.45 8.22 -1.38
C LEU A 40 -0.97 9.55 -0.84
N TYR A 41 -1.96 10.15 -1.51
CA TYR A 41 -2.61 11.35 -1.00
C TYR A 41 -3.19 11.09 0.40
N VAL A 42 -3.95 9.99 0.57
CA VAL A 42 -4.53 9.61 1.86
C VAL A 42 -3.44 9.35 2.92
N THR A 43 -2.41 8.56 2.59
CA THR A 43 -1.39 8.18 3.57
C THR A 43 -0.43 9.31 3.94
N LYS A 44 -0.14 10.23 3.01
CA LYS A 44 0.74 11.38 3.27
C LYS A 44 0.02 12.53 3.97
N THR A 45 -1.26 12.76 3.68
CA THR A 45 -2.03 13.88 4.27
C THR A 45 -2.81 13.49 5.53
N GLY A 46 -3.09 12.20 5.74
CA GLY A 46 -3.99 11.75 6.79
C GLY A 46 -5.47 12.00 6.49
N CYS A 47 -5.83 12.37 5.25
CA CYS A 47 -7.21 12.61 4.86
C CYS A 47 -8.11 11.38 5.11
N GLN A 48 -9.28 11.59 5.70
CA GLN A 48 -10.25 10.50 5.89
C GLN A 48 -10.76 10.00 4.54
N TRP A 49 -10.91 8.68 4.37
CA TRP A 49 -11.34 8.06 3.11
C TRP A 49 -12.61 8.68 2.51
N ARG A 50 -13.60 9.02 3.34
CA ARG A 50 -14.86 9.62 2.88
C ARG A 50 -14.73 11.08 2.42
N MET A 51 -13.60 11.72 2.70
CA MET A 51 -13.30 13.11 2.36
C MET A 51 -12.32 13.23 1.19
N LEU A 52 -12.14 12.15 0.41
CA LEU A 52 -11.34 12.22 -0.81
C LEU A 52 -11.87 13.31 -1.75
N PRO A 53 -10.98 14.11 -2.38
CA PRO A 53 -11.36 15.12 -3.35
C PRO A 53 -12.25 14.57 -4.48
N HIS A 54 -13.15 15.42 -5.00
CA HIS A 54 -14.11 15.02 -6.03
C HIS A 54 -13.49 14.78 -7.43
N ASP A 55 -12.25 15.22 -7.65
CA ASP A 55 -11.47 14.94 -8.85
C ASP A 55 -10.78 13.57 -8.82
N PHE A 56 -10.94 12.82 -7.72
CA PHE A 56 -10.50 11.44 -7.60
C PHE A 56 -11.63 10.44 -7.94
N PRO A 57 -11.28 9.21 -8.32
CA PRO A 57 -12.16 8.05 -8.25
C PRO A 57 -12.86 7.96 -6.89
N LEU A 58 -14.06 7.40 -6.91
CA LEU A 58 -14.84 7.17 -5.70
C LEU A 58 -14.01 6.46 -4.64
N TYR A 59 -14.12 6.92 -3.39
CA TYR A 59 -13.31 6.40 -2.29
C TYR A 59 -13.36 4.88 -2.16
N LEU A 60 -14.51 4.26 -2.43
CA LEU A 60 -14.66 2.80 -2.40
C LEU A 60 -13.70 2.12 -3.39
N THR A 61 -13.46 2.72 -4.55
CA THR A 61 -12.54 2.19 -5.56
C THR A 61 -11.10 2.25 -5.06
N VAL A 62 -10.69 3.42 -4.56
CA VAL A 62 -9.33 3.64 -4.03
C VAL A 62 -9.07 2.75 -2.83
N TRP A 63 -10.01 2.70 -1.89
CA TRP A 63 -9.93 1.85 -0.70
C TRP A 63 -9.86 0.36 -1.06
N SER A 64 -10.66 -0.08 -2.05
CA SER A 64 -10.66 -1.48 -2.50
C SER A 64 -9.36 -1.87 -3.20
N PHE A 65 -8.71 -0.91 -3.87
CA PHE A 65 -7.37 -1.08 -4.44
C PHE A 65 -6.31 -1.12 -3.33
N PHE A 66 -6.31 -0.15 -2.41
CA PHE A 66 -5.40 -0.06 -1.28
C PHE A 66 -5.41 -1.35 -0.47
N ARG A 67 -6.59 -1.82 -0.04
CA ARG A 67 -6.72 -3.04 0.77
C ARG A 67 -6.21 -4.30 0.07
N ARG A 68 -6.27 -4.37 -1.25
CA ARG A 68 -5.73 -5.50 -2.02
C ARG A 68 -4.24 -5.38 -2.29
N SER A 69 -3.68 -4.18 -2.20
CA SER A 69 -2.25 -3.91 -2.44
C SER A 69 -1.43 -3.99 -1.15
N MET A 70 -2.09 -3.98 0.01
CA MET A 70 -1.45 -4.07 1.31
C MET A 70 -0.98 -5.50 1.61
N THR A 71 0.27 -5.65 2.00
CA THR A 71 0.84 -6.94 2.43
C THR A 71 0.27 -7.34 3.79
N THR A 72 -0.17 -8.59 3.90
CA THR A 72 -0.63 -9.21 5.15
C THR A 72 -0.13 -10.65 5.22
N GLY A 73 -0.12 -11.23 6.41
CA GLY A 73 0.47 -12.54 6.67
C GLY A 73 2.00 -12.51 6.63
N TRP A 74 2.59 -13.71 6.46
CA TRP A 74 4.03 -13.89 6.34
C TRP A 74 4.53 -13.49 4.95
N PHE A 75 5.58 -12.68 4.90
CA PHE A 75 6.24 -12.28 3.67
C PHE A 75 7.76 -12.13 3.87
N GLN A 76 8.52 -12.12 2.77
CA GLN A 76 9.98 -12.05 2.81
C GLN A 76 10.49 -10.79 2.12
N VAL A 77 11.48 -10.14 2.72
CA VAL A 77 12.22 -9.01 2.14
C VAL A 77 13.71 -9.27 2.33
N ASN A 78 14.48 -9.28 1.23
CA ASN A 78 15.93 -9.51 1.25
C ASN A 78 16.37 -10.75 2.06
N GLY A 79 15.61 -11.86 1.93
CA GLY A 79 15.89 -13.11 2.65
C GLY A 79 15.39 -13.17 4.09
N ARG A 80 14.92 -12.05 4.67
CA ARG A 80 14.38 -11.98 6.04
C ARG A 80 12.86 -12.09 6.02
N TRP A 81 12.29 -12.82 6.98
CA TRP A 81 10.85 -13.01 7.11
C TRP A 81 10.24 -11.99 8.06
N TYR A 82 9.05 -11.52 7.69
CA TYR A 82 8.26 -10.55 8.42
C TYR A 82 6.80 -11.01 8.44
N TYR A 83 6.04 -10.52 9.42
CA TYR A 83 4.60 -10.75 9.48
C TYR A 83 3.85 -9.42 9.57
N ALA A 84 2.83 -9.25 8.74
CA ALA A 84 1.88 -8.15 8.84
C ALA A 84 0.50 -8.67 9.23
N TYR A 85 -0.13 -8.05 10.23
CA TYR A 85 -1.51 -8.38 10.61
C TYR A 85 -2.49 -8.08 9.47
N SER A 86 -3.74 -8.51 9.62
CA SER A 86 -4.82 -8.20 8.65
C SER A 86 -5.07 -6.70 8.47
N SER A 87 -4.67 -5.89 9.45
CA SER A 87 -4.66 -4.42 9.40
C SER A 87 -3.50 -3.84 8.58
N GLY A 88 -2.51 -4.65 8.21
CA GLY A 88 -1.25 -4.24 7.57
C GLY A 88 -0.18 -3.79 8.56
N ALA A 89 -0.49 -3.72 9.86
CA ALA A 89 0.50 -3.40 10.88
C ALA A 89 1.56 -4.50 10.96
N LEU A 90 2.84 -4.11 10.93
CA LEU A 90 3.97 -5.03 11.10
C LEU A 90 4.00 -5.56 12.54
N ALA A 91 4.12 -6.87 12.70
CA ALA A 91 4.38 -7.48 14.00
C ALA A 91 5.84 -7.20 14.40
N VAL A 92 6.05 -6.64 15.59
CA VAL A 92 7.38 -6.32 16.13
C VAL A 92 7.42 -6.71 17.61
N ASN A 93 8.57 -7.24 18.05
CA ASN A 93 8.82 -7.61 19.44
C ASN A 93 7.70 -8.47 20.05
N THR A 94 7.30 -9.51 19.33
CA THR A 94 6.15 -10.36 19.69
C THR A 94 6.30 -11.77 19.11
N THR A 95 5.35 -12.66 19.40
CA THR A 95 5.27 -14.00 18.83
C THR A 95 4.01 -14.14 17.99
N VAL A 96 4.15 -14.65 16.77
CA VAL A 96 3.04 -14.93 15.84
C VAL A 96 3.08 -16.41 15.47
N ASP A 97 2.00 -17.15 15.76
CA ASP A 97 1.89 -18.60 15.47
C ASP A 97 3.09 -19.44 15.97
N GLY A 98 3.68 -19.05 17.10
CA GLY A 98 4.86 -19.70 17.69
C GLY A 98 6.22 -19.21 17.17
N TYR A 99 6.25 -18.28 16.22
CA TYR A 99 7.47 -17.68 15.67
C TYR A 99 7.73 -16.30 16.29
N SER A 100 8.92 -16.10 16.85
CA SER A 100 9.29 -14.83 17.49
C SER A 100 9.85 -13.84 16.47
N VAL A 101 9.36 -12.60 16.50
CA VAL A 101 9.88 -11.50 15.67
C VAL A 101 10.55 -10.46 16.55
N ASN A 102 11.71 -9.96 16.13
CA ASN A 102 12.51 -8.98 16.88
C ASN A 102 11.92 -7.56 16.78
N TYR A 103 12.65 -6.56 17.30
CA TYR A 103 12.21 -5.16 17.27
C TYR A 103 12.10 -4.56 15.86
N ASN A 104 12.81 -5.14 14.86
CA ASN A 104 12.70 -4.79 13.44
C ASN A 104 11.55 -5.55 12.75
N GLY A 105 10.84 -6.43 13.46
CA GLY A 105 9.81 -7.31 12.91
C GLY A 105 10.36 -8.51 12.14
N GLU A 106 11.67 -8.76 12.23
CA GLU A 106 12.32 -9.88 11.57
C GLU A 106 12.11 -11.14 12.40
N TRP A 107 11.67 -12.22 11.75
CA TRP A 107 11.63 -13.53 12.37
C TRP A 107 13.03 -13.95 12.79
N VAL A 108 13.15 -14.31 14.08
CA VAL A 108 14.36 -14.87 14.68
C VAL A 108 14.09 -16.31 15.10
N ARG A 109 15.07 -17.18 14.84
CA ARG A 109 15.06 -18.59 15.21
C ARG A 109 15.70 -18.80 16.57
#